data_AF-A0A968NW60-F1
#
_entry.id   AF-A0A968NW60-F1
#
_cell.length_a   1.000
_cell.length_b   1.000
_cell.length_c   1.000
_cell.angle_alpha   90.00
_cell.angle_beta   90.00
_cell.angle_gamma   90.00
#
_symmetry.space_group_name_H-M   'P 1'
#
loop_
_entity.id
_entity.type
_entity.pdbx_description
1 polymer ?
#
loop_
_entity_poly.entity_id
_entity_poly.type
_entity_poly.pdbx_seq_one_letter_code
_entity_poly.pdbx_strand_id
1 'polypeptide(L)'
;MLVSPAISVSPELSHKICFVDWPLPSREELRGLVQTVIDEVTRDGNKVRLNLSPEEGSSLLSALAGLTWKQAREALVYSLVVDGSLNRMDIDRILDRKARSLRDGIALDYFPPHSLSSELGGFDALKVFCERARASFSAEAKKLNLPSAKGVLLVGVPGCGKSMAAKAIAAAWSLPLLKLDAGRLFDKYIGESERNFRRAIRAAEAMSPCVFWIDEIEKAMPAGEGGGGADSGLSKRLFGAFLTWLQEKKASVFVVATANDLSSLPPELLRKGRFDEIFFVDLPTQSERAEILRMHLARRKEQVGEVDVDTIVRLTDEFSGAELEQVVVSAALSALQRKTLVNTQDLATETKRMIPLARSRPDEISRLREIASRQFVSVRGTKA
;
A
#
# COMPACT_ATOMS: atom_id res chain seq x y z
N MET A 1 34.68 21.94 -9.07
CA MET A 1 33.68 20.99 -8.52
C MET A 1 32.46 21.07 -9.42
N LEU A 2 32.11 19.99 -10.13
CA LEU A 2 30.91 19.93 -10.95
C LEU A 2 29.79 19.37 -10.08
N VAL A 3 28.70 20.12 -9.91
CA VAL A 3 27.51 19.67 -9.19
C VAL A 3 26.43 19.43 -10.22
N SER A 4 25.96 18.19 -10.35
CA SER A 4 24.86 17.84 -11.24
C SER A 4 23.98 16.78 -10.56
N PRO A 5 22.65 16.84 -10.74
CA PRO A 5 21.73 15.81 -10.26
C PRO A 5 21.92 14.46 -10.96
N ALA A 6 22.57 14.44 -12.13
CA ALA A 6 23.00 13.22 -12.81
C ALA A 6 24.30 13.52 -13.58
N ILE A 7 25.38 12.80 -13.26
CA ILE A 7 26.65 12.92 -13.97
C ILE A 7 26.84 11.63 -14.78
N SER A 8 26.76 11.72 -16.10
CA SER A 8 27.22 10.67 -17.00
C SER A 8 28.64 11.01 -17.44
N VAL A 9 29.62 10.19 -17.03
CA VAL A 9 31.03 10.37 -17.39
C VAL A 9 31.42 9.29 -18.41
N SER A 10 32.22 9.65 -19.40
CA SER A 10 32.86 8.67 -20.29
C SER A 10 33.70 7.68 -19.46
N PRO A 11 33.69 6.36 -19.75
CA PRO A 11 34.47 5.36 -19.03
C PRO A 11 35.96 5.72 -18.88
N GLU A 12 36.52 6.40 -19.88
CA GLU A 12 37.92 6.85 -19.93
C GLU A 12 38.25 7.95 -18.91
N LEU A 13 37.26 8.70 -18.41
CA LEU A 13 37.46 9.76 -17.43
C LEU A 13 37.09 9.32 -16.00
N SER A 14 36.48 8.14 -15.84
CA SER A 14 36.01 7.62 -14.56
C SER A 14 37.12 7.53 -13.50
N HIS A 15 38.33 7.14 -13.89
CA HIS A 15 39.48 7.00 -12.99
C HIS A 15 40.14 8.35 -12.62
N LYS A 16 39.75 9.45 -13.26
CA LYS A 16 40.26 10.80 -12.98
C LYS A 16 39.28 11.64 -12.16
N ILE A 17 38.11 11.10 -11.83
CA ILE A 17 37.03 11.82 -11.16
C ILE A 17 36.72 11.14 -9.83
N CYS A 18 36.69 11.93 -8.76
CA CYS A 18 36.20 11.50 -7.46
C CYS A 18 34.74 11.93 -7.33
N PHE A 19 33.85 10.97 -7.10
CA PHE A 19 32.46 11.23 -6.78
C PHE A 19 32.32 11.41 -5.28
N VAL A 20 31.75 12.55 -4.87
CA VAL A 20 31.36 12.82 -3.49
C VAL A 20 29.84 12.86 -3.47
N ASP A 21 29.23 11.80 -2.95
CA ASP A 21 27.79 11.74 -2.75
C ASP A 21 27.43 12.56 -1.51
N TRP A 22 26.66 13.63 -1.72
CA TRP A 22 26.15 14.44 -0.62
C TRP A 22 24.88 13.79 -0.06
N PRO A 23 24.89 13.30 1.20
CA PRO A 23 23.72 12.65 1.76
C PRO A 23 22.61 13.66 2.04
N LEU A 24 21.39 13.16 2.14
CA LEU A 24 20.26 13.95 2.66
C LEU A 24 20.50 14.29 4.14
N PRO A 25 19.89 15.38 4.64
CA PRO A 25 20.02 15.78 6.04
C PRO A 25 19.66 14.64 7.00
N SER A 26 20.51 14.39 7.98
CA SER A 26 20.29 13.47 9.09
C SER A 26 19.15 13.95 9.98
N ARG A 27 18.62 13.05 10.83
CA ARG A 27 17.58 13.41 11.79
C ARG A 27 18.02 14.49 12.79
N GLU A 28 19.30 14.54 13.15
CA GLU A 28 19.85 15.56 14.04
C GLU A 28 19.91 16.92 13.34
N GLU A 29 20.37 16.96 12.10
CA GLU A 29 20.37 18.15 11.26
C GLU A 29 18.95 18.69 11.01
N LEU A 30 17.99 17.83 10.73
CA LEU A 30 16.57 18.22 10.58
C LEU A 30 15.98 18.77 11.88
N ARG A 31 16.35 18.21 13.04
CA ARG A 31 15.95 18.76 14.34
C ARG A 31 16.52 20.17 14.53
N GLY A 32 17.78 20.38 14.20
CA GLY A 32 18.42 21.70 14.20
C GLY A 32 17.73 22.69 13.25
N LEU A 33 17.36 22.23 12.05
CA LEU A 33 16.60 23.03 11.09
C LEU A 33 15.24 23.46 11.63
N VAL A 34 14.47 22.55 12.23
CA VAL A 34 13.17 22.87 12.85
C VAL A 34 13.34 23.96 13.90
N GLN A 35 14.32 23.82 14.80
CA GLN A 35 14.59 24.82 15.84
C GLN A 35 14.98 26.17 15.22
N THR A 36 15.85 26.16 14.21
CA THR A 36 16.31 27.38 13.54
C THR A 36 15.16 28.14 12.89
N VAL A 37 14.27 27.43 12.19
CA VAL A 37 13.10 28.04 11.54
C VAL A 37 12.11 28.59 12.57
N ILE A 38 11.88 27.90 13.69
CA ILE A 38 11.03 28.39 14.77
C ILE A 38 11.62 29.67 15.38
N ASP A 39 12.92 29.70 15.64
CA ASP A 39 13.60 30.85 16.22
C ASP A 39 13.58 32.06 15.26
N GLU A 40 13.80 31.85 13.96
CA GLU A 40 13.71 32.88 12.93
C GLU A 40 12.30 33.49 12.86
N VAL A 41 11.26 32.66 12.74
CA VAL A 41 9.87 33.13 12.64
C VAL A 41 9.40 33.84 13.92
N THR A 42 9.88 33.40 15.09
CA THR A 42 9.56 34.05 16.37
C THR A 42 10.22 35.43 16.49
N ARG A 43 11.44 35.61 15.96
CA ARG A 43 12.14 36.90 15.95
C ARG A 43 11.46 37.95 15.07
N ASP A 44 10.79 37.52 14.00
CA ASP A 44 10.03 38.40 13.11
C ASP A 44 8.68 38.89 13.71
N GLY A 45 8.43 38.62 14.99
CA GLY A 45 7.26 39.11 15.73
C GLY A 45 6.02 38.22 15.64
N ASN A 46 6.10 37.08 14.95
CA ASN A 46 5.01 36.11 14.87
C ASN A 46 5.03 35.18 16.10
N LYS A 47 3.90 35.08 16.81
CA LYS A 47 3.75 34.12 17.92
C LYS A 47 3.54 32.72 17.35
N VAL A 48 4.60 31.92 17.31
CA VAL A 48 4.52 30.50 16.94
C VAL A 48 3.96 29.70 18.13
N ARG A 49 2.86 28.97 17.92
CA ARG A 49 2.34 28.01 18.91
C ARG A 49 2.75 26.60 18.54
N LEU A 50 3.52 25.95 19.40
CA LEU A 50 3.90 24.55 19.27
C LEU A 50 2.85 23.68 19.96
N ASN A 51 1.96 23.08 19.17
CA ASN A 51 0.91 22.19 19.65
C ASN A 51 1.22 20.76 19.17
N LEU A 52 2.41 20.25 19.53
CA LEU A 52 2.84 18.90 19.20
C LEU A 52 3.21 18.15 20.47
N SER A 53 2.66 16.95 20.62
CA SER A 53 3.13 15.95 21.58
C SER A 53 4.54 15.45 21.20
N PRO A 54 5.29 14.81 22.12
CA PRO A 54 6.59 14.22 21.80
C PRO A 54 6.55 13.22 20.63
N GLU A 55 5.46 12.46 20.50
CA GLU A 55 5.24 11.52 19.40
C GLU A 55 5.00 12.24 18.06
N GLU A 56 4.24 13.34 18.06
CA GLU A 56 3.99 14.15 16.88
C GLU A 56 5.26 14.91 16.44
N GLY A 57 6.12 15.32 17.38
CA GLY A 57 7.44 15.87 17.05
C GLY A 57 8.34 14.86 16.33
N SER A 58 8.32 13.60 16.76
CA SER A 58 9.02 12.50 16.05
C SER A 58 8.42 12.23 14.67
N SER A 59 7.10 12.33 14.55
CA SER A 59 6.37 12.21 13.29
C SER A 59 6.71 13.36 12.31
N LEU A 60 6.83 14.60 12.79
CA LEU A 60 7.27 15.75 11.98
C LEU A 60 8.68 15.53 11.41
N LEU A 61 9.63 15.10 12.25
CA LEU A 61 10.99 14.79 11.80
C LEU A 61 11.00 13.64 10.78
N SER A 62 10.10 12.68 10.94
CA SER A 62 9.95 11.57 9.98
C SER A 62 9.30 12.03 8.66
N ALA A 63 8.37 12.98 8.70
CA ALA A 63 7.79 13.59 7.50
C ALA A 63 8.84 14.37 6.69
N LEU A 64 9.71 15.11 7.37
CA LEU A 64 10.81 15.87 6.76
C LEU A 64 11.97 14.99 6.27
N ALA A 65 12.20 13.84 6.89
CA ALA A 65 13.25 12.90 6.49
C ALA A 65 13.08 12.53 5.01
N GLY A 66 14.15 12.49 4.23
CA GLY A 66 14.08 12.23 2.78
C GLY A 66 13.86 13.47 1.91
N LEU A 67 13.68 14.66 2.49
CA LEU A 67 13.72 15.94 1.78
C LEU A 67 15.14 16.52 1.78
N THR A 68 15.48 17.29 0.74
CA THR A 68 16.68 18.15 0.79
C THR A 68 16.50 19.25 1.84
N TRP A 69 17.62 19.83 2.33
CA TRP A 69 17.59 20.92 3.30
C TRP A 69 16.66 22.07 2.88
N LYS A 70 16.74 22.48 1.61
CA LYS A 70 15.90 23.54 1.03
C LYS A 70 14.42 23.16 1.06
N GLN A 71 14.08 21.95 0.62
CA GLN A 71 12.68 21.48 0.63
C GLN A 71 12.11 21.35 2.04
N ALA A 72 12.90 20.84 3.00
CA ALA A 72 12.48 20.73 4.40
C ALA A 72 12.21 22.11 5.01
N ARG A 73 13.10 23.08 4.75
CA ARG A 73 12.94 24.48 5.20
C ARG A 73 11.69 25.11 4.59
N GLU A 74 11.51 25.01 3.28
CA GLU A 74 10.34 25.55 2.59
C GLU A 74 9.03 24.93 3.08
N ALA A 75 9.02 23.63 3.38
CA ALA A 75 7.85 22.94 3.89
C ALA A 75 7.46 23.44 5.30
N LEU A 76 8.44 23.62 6.19
CA LEU A 76 8.25 24.14 7.54
C LEU A 76 7.82 25.61 7.56
N VAL A 77 8.46 26.45 6.75
CA VAL A 77 8.09 27.86 6.64
C VAL A 77 6.67 27.99 6.11
N TYR A 78 6.32 27.20 5.09
CA TYR A 78 4.96 27.21 4.55
C TYR A 78 3.92 26.81 5.60
N SER A 79 4.14 25.76 6.39
CA SER A 79 3.19 25.37 7.46
C SER A 79 3.04 26.48 8.51
N LEU A 80 4.14 27.10 8.93
CA LEU A 80 4.13 28.15 9.94
C LEU A 80 3.46 29.44 9.47
N VAL A 81 3.63 29.82 8.20
CA VAL A 81 3.04 31.04 7.63
C VAL A 81 1.52 30.92 7.48
N VAL A 82 0.98 29.71 7.30
CA VAL A 82 -0.45 29.51 7.04
C VAL A 82 -1.31 29.82 8.27
N ASP A 83 -0.92 29.37 9.46
CA ASP A 83 -1.74 29.53 10.68
C ASP A 83 -0.95 29.91 11.95
N GLY A 84 0.37 30.11 11.85
CA GLY A 84 1.21 30.47 12.99
C GLY A 84 1.36 29.35 14.03
N SER A 85 0.96 28.12 13.69
CA SER A 85 1.08 26.96 14.56
C SER A 85 1.77 25.80 13.87
N LEU A 86 2.37 24.91 14.66
CA LEU A 86 2.78 23.59 14.20
C LEU A 86 1.88 22.59 14.90
N ASN A 87 1.00 21.96 14.13
CA ASN A 87 0.04 20.97 14.59
C ASN A 87 0.05 19.71 13.68
N ARG A 88 -0.79 18.72 14.00
CA ARG A 88 -0.86 17.47 13.23
C ARG A 88 -1.25 17.66 11.75
N MET A 89 -2.09 18.65 11.42
CA MET A 89 -2.48 18.92 10.03
C MET A 89 -1.27 19.39 9.20
N ASP A 90 -0.29 20.03 9.82
CA ASP A 90 0.92 20.46 9.12
C ASP A 90 1.82 19.29 8.75
N ILE A 91 1.88 18.26 9.60
CA ILE A 91 2.57 17.01 9.29
C ILE A 91 1.94 16.38 8.03
N ASP A 92 0.61 16.31 7.98
CA ASP A 92 -0.12 15.80 6.82
C ASP A 92 0.15 16.65 5.55
N ARG A 93 0.14 17.99 5.67
CA ARG A 93 0.48 18.90 4.55
C ARG A 93 1.90 18.67 4.02
N ILE A 94 2.87 18.46 4.90
CA ILE A 94 4.27 18.19 4.53
C ILE A 94 4.36 16.85 3.80
N LEU A 95 3.71 15.80 4.33
CA LEU A 95 3.66 14.49 3.69
C LEU A 95 2.98 14.53 2.32
N ASP A 96 1.87 15.25 2.17
CA ASP A 96 1.17 15.45 0.90
C ASP A 96 2.08 16.14 -0.14
N ARG A 97 2.77 17.20 0.26
CA ARG A 97 3.68 17.94 -0.63
C ARG A 97 4.86 17.08 -1.06
N LYS A 98 5.45 16.35 -0.12
CA LYS A 98 6.52 15.39 -0.38
C LYS A 98 6.07 14.29 -1.33
N ALA A 99 4.89 13.71 -1.08
CA ALA A 99 4.32 12.69 -1.95
C ALA A 99 4.12 13.21 -3.39
N ARG A 100 3.57 14.42 -3.57
CA ARG A 100 3.42 15.04 -4.91
C ARG A 100 4.76 15.15 -5.63
N SER A 101 5.80 15.66 -4.96
CA SER A 101 7.15 15.77 -5.54
C SER A 101 7.76 14.43 -5.92
N LEU A 102 7.40 13.34 -5.22
CA LEU A 102 7.89 12.00 -5.50
C LEU A 102 7.11 11.27 -6.59
N ARG A 103 5.87 11.68 -6.88
CA ARG A 103 5.02 11.09 -7.93
C ARG A 103 5.38 11.56 -9.34
N ASP A 104 6.02 12.71 -9.49
CA ASP A 104 6.25 13.32 -10.81
C ASP A 104 6.95 12.34 -11.78
N GLY A 105 6.20 11.91 -12.79
CA GLY A 105 6.65 10.96 -13.80
C GLY A 105 6.80 9.50 -13.35
N ILE A 106 6.10 9.06 -12.30
CA ILE A 106 6.02 7.65 -11.85
C ILE A 106 4.54 7.27 -11.65
N ALA A 107 4.16 6.05 -12.04
CA ALA A 107 2.83 5.49 -11.78
C ALA A 107 2.64 5.09 -10.30
N LEU A 108 2.79 6.05 -9.39
CA LEU A 108 2.67 5.86 -7.95
C LEU A 108 1.49 6.65 -7.40
N ASP A 109 0.56 5.95 -6.77
CA ASP A 109 -0.55 6.55 -6.03
C ASP A 109 -0.15 6.71 -4.56
N TYR A 110 -0.60 7.78 -3.91
CA TYR A 110 -0.40 8.03 -2.48
C TYR A 110 -1.75 8.31 -1.82
N PHE A 111 -1.92 7.73 -0.64
CA PHE A 111 -3.07 7.90 0.22
C PHE A 111 -2.59 8.37 1.58
N PRO A 112 -3.04 9.55 2.06
CA PRO A 112 -2.65 10.05 3.37
C PRO A 112 -3.30 9.22 4.48
N PRO A 113 -2.67 9.12 5.66
CA PRO A 113 -3.16 8.28 6.77
C PRO A 113 -4.62 8.53 7.14
N HIS A 114 -5.05 9.80 7.19
CA HIS A 114 -6.40 10.19 7.58
C HIS A 114 -7.49 9.82 6.55
N SER A 115 -7.11 9.51 5.31
CA SER A 115 -8.05 9.11 4.25
C SER A 115 -8.36 7.61 4.25
N LEU A 116 -7.62 6.83 5.02
CA LEU A 116 -7.70 5.38 5.01
C LEU A 116 -8.66 4.89 6.10
N SER A 117 -9.46 3.88 5.76
CA SER A 117 -10.33 3.18 6.70
C SER A 117 -9.69 1.89 7.16
N SER A 118 -9.83 1.58 8.45
CA SER A 118 -9.38 0.33 9.07
C SER A 118 -10.44 -0.78 9.03
N GLU A 119 -11.62 -0.54 8.43
CA GLU A 119 -12.70 -1.53 8.34
C GLU A 119 -12.29 -2.71 7.45
N LEU A 120 -12.02 -3.87 8.08
CA LEU A 120 -11.70 -5.12 7.41
C LEU A 120 -12.22 -6.32 8.24
N GLY A 121 -13.31 -6.95 7.81
CA GLY A 121 -13.86 -8.15 8.44
C GLY A 121 -13.19 -9.44 7.95
N GLY A 122 -13.02 -10.45 8.81
CA GLY A 122 -12.52 -11.80 8.42
C GLY A 122 -11.00 -12.00 8.25
N PHE A 123 -10.19 -10.96 8.40
CA PHE A 123 -8.72 -11.01 8.21
C PHE A 123 -7.97 -11.16 9.55
N ASP A 124 -8.45 -12.01 10.45
CA ASP A 124 -7.98 -12.03 11.85
C ASP A 124 -6.52 -12.46 12.00
N ALA A 125 -6.07 -13.50 11.29
CA ALA A 125 -4.67 -13.91 11.32
C ALA A 125 -3.74 -12.84 10.74
N LEU A 126 -4.18 -12.12 9.70
CA LEU A 126 -3.43 -11.00 9.15
C LEU A 126 -3.35 -9.84 10.15
N LYS A 127 -4.44 -9.51 10.85
CA LYS A 127 -4.45 -8.46 11.89
C LYS A 127 -3.46 -8.79 13.01
N VAL A 128 -3.53 -10.01 13.57
CA VAL A 128 -2.60 -10.46 14.62
C VAL A 128 -1.15 -10.42 14.14
N PHE A 129 -0.89 -10.87 12.92
CA PHE A 129 0.43 -10.77 12.32
C PHE A 129 0.91 -9.31 12.22
N CYS A 130 0.06 -8.41 11.72
CA CYS A 130 0.39 -7.01 11.54
C CYS A 130 0.61 -6.27 12.88
N GLU A 131 -0.13 -6.62 13.93
CA GLU A 131 0.13 -6.08 15.28
C GLU A 131 1.53 -6.48 15.77
N ARG A 132 1.91 -7.75 15.60
CA ARG A 132 3.27 -8.22 15.93
C ARG A 132 4.32 -7.55 15.04
N ALA A 133 4.06 -7.42 13.75
CA ALA A 133 4.96 -6.78 12.80
C ALA A 133 5.19 -5.30 13.13
N ARG A 134 4.15 -4.58 13.57
CA ARG A 134 4.26 -3.19 14.01
C ARG A 134 5.26 -3.02 15.16
N ALA A 135 5.25 -3.95 16.12
CA ALA A 135 6.17 -3.93 17.26
C ALA A 135 7.65 -4.02 16.83
N SER A 136 7.96 -4.65 15.69
CA SER A 136 9.32 -4.76 15.16
C SER A 136 9.93 -3.43 14.66
N PHE A 137 9.10 -2.40 14.48
CA PHE A 137 9.56 -1.05 14.11
C PHE A 137 9.85 -0.15 15.33
N SER A 138 9.58 -0.64 16.55
CA SER A 138 9.78 0.09 17.80
C SER A 138 11.26 0.34 18.12
N ALA A 139 11.54 1.33 18.97
CA ALA A 139 12.90 1.60 19.42
C ALA A 139 13.44 0.45 20.28
N GLU A 140 12.56 -0.21 21.02
CA GLU A 140 12.81 -1.38 21.86
C GLU A 140 13.27 -2.57 21.01
N ALA A 141 12.56 -2.86 19.91
CA ALA A 141 12.95 -3.92 18.97
C ALA A 141 14.35 -3.67 18.39
N LYS A 142 14.68 -2.41 18.07
CA LYS A 142 16.02 -2.03 17.61
C LYS A 142 17.10 -2.24 18.67
N LYS A 143 16.81 -1.90 19.95
CA LYS A 143 17.74 -2.16 21.07
C LYS A 143 18.00 -3.66 21.28
N LEU A 144 17.01 -4.49 20.99
CA LEU A 144 17.12 -5.96 21.04
C LEU A 144 17.73 -6.57 19.77
N ASN A 145 18.18 -5.76 18.80
CA ASN A 145 18.68 -6.20 17.49
C ASN A 145 17.70 -7.12 16.74
N LEU A 146 16.40 -6.91 16.94
CA LEU A 146 15.37 -7.65 16.20
C LEU A 146 15.25 -7.06 14.79
N PRO A 147 15.14 -7.91 13.75
CA PRO A 147 14.91 -7.43 12.40
C PRO A 147 13.53 -6.78 12.30
N SER A 148 13.44 -5.64 11.61
CA SER A 148 12.15 -5.04 11.27
C SER A 148 11.42 -5.90 10.24
N ALA A 149 10.09 -5.95 10.37
CA ALA A 149 9.24 -6.64 9.42
C ALA A 149 9.44 -6.06 8.01
N LYS A 150 9.53 -6.95 7.03
CA LYS A 150 9.74 -6.68 5.62
C LYS A 150 8.43 -6.45 4.90
N GLY A 151 7.47 -7.33 5.11
CA GLY A 151 6.21 -7.30 4.37
C GLY A 151 5.48 -8.62 4.26
N VAL A 152 4.30 -8.56 3.65
CA VAL A 152 3.43 -9.71 3.37
C VAL A 152 3.07 -9.79 1.90
N LEU A 153 2.87 -11.00 1.41
CA LEU A 153 2.27 -11.27 0.10
C LEU A 153 0.84 -11.81 0.31
N LEU A 154 -0.16 -11.11 -0.23
CA LEU A 154 -1.55 -11.52 -0.23
C LEU A 154 -1.88 -12.17 -1.57
N VAL A 155 -2.04 -13.48 -1.57
CA VAL A 155 -2.42 -14.28 -2.74
C VAL A 155 -3.89 -14.64 -2.58
N GLY A 156 -4.70 -14.59 -3.63
CA GLY A 156 -6.07 -15.09 -3.48
C GLY A 156 -7.01 -14.74 -4.60
N VAL A 157 -8.26 -15.16 -4.43
CA VAL A 157 -9.30 -14.95 -5.43
C VAL A 157 -9.51 -13.43 -5.66
N PRO A 158 -9.61 -12.98 -6.92
CA PRO A 158 -9.94 -11.59 -7.24
C PRO A 158 -11.18 -11.10 -6.49
N GLY A 159 -11.20 -9.82 -6.11
CA GLY A 159 -12.37 -9.23 -5.44
C GLY A 159 -12.58 -9.64 -3.98
N CYS A 160 -11.68 -10.41 -3.35
CA CYS A 160 -11.83 -10.87 -1.97
C CYS A 160 -11.12 -9.99 -0.91
N GLY A 161 -10.89 -8.71 -1.20
CA GLY A 161 -10.44 -7.75 -0.18
C GLY A 161 -8.92 -7.58 -0.01
N LYS A 162 -8.08 -8.17 -0.88
CA LYS A 162 -6.60 -7.97 -0.85
C LYS A 162 -6.18 -6.49 -0.86
N SER A 163 -6.77 -5.71 -1.77
CA SER A 163 -6.52 -4.27 -1.88
C SER A 163 -7.02 -3.48 -0.66
N MET A 164 -8.13 -3.92 -0.05
CA MET A 164 -8.65 -3.31 1.18
C MET A 164 -7.74 -3.64 2.37
N ALA A 165 -7.18 -4.84 2.43
CA ALA A 165 -6.25 -5.24 3.48
C ALA A 165 -5.01 -4.33 3.52
N ALA A 166 -4.42 -4.00 2.36
CA ALA A 166 -3.31 -3.06 2.29
C ALA A 166 -3.66 -1.67 2.88
N LYS A 167 -4.86 -1.15 2.55
CA LYS A 167 -5.37 0.11 3.10
C LYS A 167 -5.62 0.04 4.60
N ALA A 168 -6.19 -1.07 5.08
CA ALA A 168 -6.48 -1.28 6.48
C ALA A 168 -5.21 -1.39 7.33
N ILE A 169 -4.15 -2.05 6.82
CA ILE A 169 -2.84 -2.11 7.49
C ILE A 169 -2.26 -0.69 7.66
N ALA A 170 -2.26 0.09 6.59
CA ALA A 170 -1.77 1.47 6.64
C ALA A 170 -2.59 2.36 7.58
N ALA A 171 -3.93 2.22 7.57
CA ALA A 171 -4.82 2.91 8.51
C ALA A 171 -4.53 2.53 9.97
N ALA A 172 -4.45 1.23 10.26
CA ALA A 172 -4.21 0.71 11.62
C ALA A 172 -2.87 1.18 12.20
N TRP A 173 -1.86 1.39 11.34
CA TRP A 173 -0.56 1.89 11.75
C TRP A 173 -0.44 3.42 11.66
N SER A 174 -1.48 4.11 11.19
CA SER A 174 -1.48 5.55 10.93
C SER A 174 -0.30 6.00 10.05
N LEU A 175 0.02 5.18 9.04
CA LEU A 175 1.11 5.44 8.10
C LEU A 175 0.59 5.82 6.72
N PRO A 176 1.35 6.62 5.95
CA PRO A 176 1.03 6.87 4.56
C PRO A 176 1.11 5.58 3.75
N LEU A 177 0.21 5.45 2.77
CA LEU A 177 0.18 4.33 1.84
C LEU A 177 0.63 4.79 0.46
N LEU A 178 1.66 4.15 -0.08
CA LEU A 178 2.07 4.28 -1.47
C LEU A 178 1.62 3.05 -2.24
N LYS A 179 0.80 3.21 -3.28
CA LYS A 179 0.39 2.15 -4.18
C LYS A 179 1.16 2.25 -5.49
N LEU A 180 1.80 1.15 -5.86
CA LEU A 180 2.37 0.91 -7.17
C LEU A 180 1.48 -0.10 -7.91
N ASP A 181 0.96 0.29 -9.07
CA ASP A 181 0.25 -0.62 -9.96
C ASP A 181 1.27 -1.28 -10.89
N ALA A 182 1.50 -2.58 -10.69
CA ALA A 182 2.48 -3.33 -11.46
C ALA A 182 2.10 -3.41 -12.95
N GLY A 183 0.81 -3.49 -13.30
CA GLY A 183 0.38 -3.48 -14.70
C GLY A 183 0.75 -2.18 -15.41
N ARG A 184 0.50 -1.02 -14.76
CA ARG A 184 0.81 0.31 -15.34
C ARG A 184 2.29 0.55 -15.58
N LEU A 185 3.18 -0.12 -14.85
CA LEU A 185 4.61 0.05 -15.01
C LEU A 185 5.17 -0.60 -16.29
N PHE A 186 4.59 -1.72 -16.72
CA PHE A 186 5.16 -2.55 -17.79
C PHE A 186 4.39 -2.44 -19.12
N ASP A 187 3.27 -1.71 -19.15
CA ASP A 187 2.53 -1.33 -20.38
C ASP A 187 3.27 -0.26 -21.24
N LYS A 188 4.28 0.43 -20.68
CA LYS A 188 5.03 1.50 -21.38
C LYS A 188 6.51 1.13 -21.47
N TYR A 189 6.97 0.85 -22.69
CA TYR A 189 8.38 0.68 -23.10
C TYR A 189 9.33 0.13 -22.03
N ILE A 190 9.68 -1.15 -22.16
CA ILE A 190 10.47 -2.02 -21.27
C ILE A 190 11.65 -1.36 -20.53
N GLY A 191 12.38 -0.41 -21.15
CA GLY A 191 13.49 0.32 -20.51
C GLY A 191 13.08 1.38 -19.48
N GLU A 192 11.90 2.00 -19.65
CA GLU A 192 11.36 2.94 -18.67
C GLU A 192 10.78 2.22 -17.45
N SER A 193 10.27 1.00 -17.61
CA SER A 193 9.65 0.19 -16.55
C SER A 193 10.60 -0.11 -15.39
N GLU A 194 11.83 -0.57 -15.67
CA GLU A 194 12.84 -0.80 -14.62
C GLU A 194 13.22 0.50 -13.90
N ARG A 195 13.46 1.57 -14.66
CA ARG A 195 13.81 2.87 -14.08
C ARG A 195 12.68 3.37 -13.19
N ASN A 196 11.43 3.23 -13.62
CA ASN A 196 10.25 3.64 -12.87
C ASN A 196 10.04 2.77 -11.61
N PHE A 197 10.26 1.47 -11.69
CA PHE A 197 10.20 0.58 -10.53
C PHE A 197 11.28 0.92 -9.48
N ARG A 198 12.54 1.13 -9.91
CA ARG A 198 13.61 1.59 -9.00
C ARG A 198 13.32 2.98 -8.41
N ARG A 199 12.72 3.89 -9.19
CA ARG A 199 12.28 5.19 -8.68
C ARG A 199 11.14 5.05 -7.67
N ALA A 200 10.20 4.13 -7.88
CA ALA A 200 9.12 3.84 -6.93
C ALA A 200 9.67 3.31 -5.60
N ILE A 201 10.66 2.40 -5.63
CA ILE A 201 11.36 1.95 -4.43
C ILE A 201 12.00 3.13 -3.69
N ARG A 202 12.76 3.97 -4.39
CA ARG A 202 13.40 5.14 -3.77
C ARG A 202 12.37 6.13 -3.21
N ALA A 203 11.23 6.30 -3.87
CA ALA A 203 10.13 7.11 -3.36
C ALA A 203 9.54 6.52 -2.07
N ALA A 204 9.41 5.19 -1.98
CA ALA A 204 8.97 4.52 -0.77
C ALA A 204 9.98 4.68 0.39
N GLU A 205 11.28 4.54 0.11
CA GLU A 205 12.32 4.80 1.12
C GLU A 205 12.32 6.25 1.58
N ALA A 206 12.18 7.20 0.66
CA ALA A 206 12.07 8.61 0.99
C ALA A 206 10.84 8.91 1.84
N MET A 207 9.71 8.22 1.62
CA MET A 207 8.47 8.36 2.40
C MET A 207 8.47 7.60 3.73
N SER A 208 9.54 6.88 4.07
CA SER A 208 9.61 6.11 5.32
C SER A 208 9.39 6.99 6.57
N PRO A 209 8.59 6.54 7.57
CA PRO A 209 7.90 5.24 7.63
C PRO A 209 6.62 5.20 6.79
N CYS A 210 6.43 4.14 6.00
CA CYS A 210 5.25 4.00 5.15
C CYS A 210 4.88 2.53 4.88
N VAL A 211 3.65 2.32 4.41
CA VAL A 211 3.25 1.07 3.77
C VAL A 211 3.41 1.22 2.26
N PHE A 212 4.13 0.30 1.64
CA PHE A 212 4.34 0.26 0.19
C PHE A 212 3.58 -0.92 -0.41
N TRP A 213 2.46 -0.63 -1.06
CA TRP A 213 1.59 -1.62 -1.69
C TRP A 213 1.95 -1.79 -3.16
N ILE A 214 2.33 -3.00 -3.56
CA ILE A 214 2.51 -3.40 -4.96
C ILE A 214 1.29 -4.22 -5.36
N ASP A 215 0.42 -3.62 -6.17
CA ASP A 215 -0.82 -4.24 -6.64
C ASP A 215 -0.55 -5.11 -7.86
N GLU A 216 -1.16 -6.30 -7.88
CA GLU A 216 -1.06 -7.30 -8.95
C GLU A 216 0.39 -7.55 -9.43
N ILE A 217 1.29 -7.90 -8.49
CA ILE A 217 2.73 -8.08 -8.74
C ILE A 217 3.04 -9.09 -9.86
N GLU A 218 2.12 -10.02 -10.12
CA GLU A 218 2.16 -10.99 -11.20
C GLU A 218 2.08 -10.36 -12.60
N LYS A 219 1.45 -9.18 -12.73
CA LYS A 219 1.34 -8.46 -14.01
C LYS A 219 2.64 -7.80 -14.45
N ALA A 220 3.58 -7.61 -13.51
CA ALA A 220 4.92 -7.19 -13.84
C ALA A 220 5.83 -8.35 -14.30
N MET A 221 5.31 -9.59 -14.30
CA MET A 221 6.04 -10.75 -14.82
C MET A 221 5.62 -11.03 -16.27
N PRO A 222 6.56 -11.21 -17.21
CA PRO A 222 6.24 -11.78 -18.51
C PRO A 222 5.70 -13.20 -18.32
N ALA A 223 4.63 -13.53 -19.05
CA ALA A 223 3.96 -14.82 -18.94
C ALA A 223 4.88 -15.98 -19.38
N GLY A 224 5.47 -16.68 -18.41
CA GLY A 224 6.00 -18.04 -18.55
C GLY A 224 7.22 -18.27 -19.45
N GLU A 225 7.78 -19.48 -19.32
CA GLU A 225 9.05 -19.95 -19.93
C GLU A 225 8.99 -20.22 -21.44
N GLY A 226 7.87 -19.93 -22.12
CA GLY A 226 7.66 -20.21 -23.55
C GLY A 226 7.99 -19.06 -24.51
N GLY A 227 8.17 -17.85 -24.01
CA GLY A 227 8.55 -16.69 -24.81
C GLY A 227 10.05 -16.48 -24.82
N GLY A 228 10.75 -17.06 -25.79
CA GLY A 228 12.20 -16.92 -26.01
C GLY A 228 12.67 -15.51 -26.41
N GLY A 229 12.16 -14.47 -25.76
CA GLY A 229 12.52 -13.07 -25.97
C GLY A 229 13.42 -12.53 -24.85
N ALA A 230 14.23 -11.52 -25.20
CA ALA A 230 15.13 -10.78 -24.30
C ALA A 230 14.42 -10.20 -23.04
N ASP A 231 13.10 -10.06 -23.09
CA ASP A 231 12.25 -9.44 -22.06
C ASP A 231 12.09 -10.28 -20.78
N SER A 232 12.22 -11.61 -20.91
CA SER A 232 12.13 -12.53 -19.76
C SER A 232 13.32 -12.38 -18.79
N GLY A 233 14.51 -12.09 -19.32
CA GLY A 233 15.73 -11.93 -18.52
C GLY A 233 15.81 -10.59 -17.79
N LEU A 234 15.24 -9.52 -18.35
CA LEU A 234 15.22 -8.20 -17.70
C LEU A 234 14.31 -8.19 -16.48
N SER A 235 13.09 -8.70 -16.63
CA SER A 235 12.10 -8.75 -15.55
C SER A 235 12.60 -9.61 -14.38
N LYS A 236 13.18 -10.79 -14.66
CA LYS A 236 13.81 -11.64 -13.64
C LYS A 236 14.91 -10.91 -12.85
N ARG A 237 15.78 -10.13 -13.53
CA ARG A 237 16.83 -9.35 -12.85
C ARG A 237 16.27 -8.24 -11.97
N LEU A 238 15.25 -7.52 -12.45
CA LEU A 238 14.58 -6.47 -11.68
C LEU A 238 13.94 -7.04 -10.40
N PHE A 239 13.28 -8.19 -10.50
CA PHE A 239 12.68 -8.86 -9.36
C PHE A 239 13.70 -9.47 -8.40
N GLY A 240 14.83 -9.97 -8.91
CA GLY A 240 15.98 -10.31 -8.08
C GLY A 240 16.46 -9.12 -7.26
N ALA A 241 16.62 -7.95 -7.90
CA ALA A 241 17.01 -6.72 -7.21
C ALA A 241 15.96 -6.25 -6.19
N PHE A 242 14.67 -6.37 -6.52
CA PHE A 242 13.56 -6.10 -5.58
C PHE A 242 13.63 -6.99 -4.34
N LEU A 243 13.82 -8.29 -4.53
CA LEU A 243 13.91 -9.26 -3.44
C LEU A 243 15.12 -8.97 -2.56
N THR A 244 16.28 -8.68 -3.15
CA THR A 244 17.48 -8.26 -2.41
C THR A 244 17.20 -6.99 -1.60
N TRP A 245 16.63 -5.96 -2.22
CA TRP A 245 16.23 -4.74 -1.54
C TRP A 245 15.26 -5.01 -0.38
N LEU A 246 14.25 -5.84 -0.59
CA LEU A 246 13.27 -6.21 0.45
C LEU A 246 13.95 -6.85 1.68
N GLN A 247 15.04 -7.61 1.46
CA GLN A 247 15.82 -8.22 2.55
C GLN A 247 16.76 -7.24 3.25
N GLU A 248 17.39 -6.35 2.51
CA GLU A 248 18.50 -5.52 2.98
C GLU A 248 18.08 -4.10 3.40
N LYS A 249 16.84 -3.69 3.07
CA LYS A 249 16.34 -2.35 3.38
C LYS A 249 16.46 -2.03 4.87
N LYS A 250 17.07 -0.88 5.15
CA LYS A 250 17.13 -0.29 6.50
C LYS A 250 15.97 0.67 6.76
N ALA A 251 15.36 1.19 5.70
CA ALA A 251 14.19 2.06 5.78
C ALA A 251 13.00 1.31 6.37
N SER A 252 12.22 1.99 7.22
CA SER A 252 10.99 1.47 7.82
C SER A 252 9.85 1.48 6.80
N VAL A 253 10.01 0.68 5.73
CA VAL A 253 9.01 0.48 4.68
C VAL A 253 8.43 -0.92 4.85
N PHE A 254 7.13 -1.03 5.08
CA PHE A 254 6.45 -2.32 5.13
C PHE A 254 5.78 -2.61 3.80
N VAL A 255 6.19 -3.69 3.14
CA VAL A 255 5.71 -4.02 1.80
C VAL A 255 4.46 -4.90 1.87
N VAL A 256 3.41 -4.52 1.16
CA VAL A 256 2.23 -5.38 0.94
C VAL A 256 2.19 -5.66 -0.55
N ALA A 257 2.47 -6.89 -0.96
CA ALA A 257 2.29 -7.30 -2.35
C ALA A 257 0.97 -8.07 -2.49
N THR A 258 0.28 -7.92 -3.62
CA THR A 258 -0.93 -8.71 -3.90
C THR A 258 -0.77 -9.48 -5.20
N ALA A 259 -1.31 -10.69 -5.25
CA ALA A 259 -1.40 -11.48 -6.48
C ALA A 259 -2.73 -12.22 -6.61
N ASN A 260 -3.23 -12.32 -7.85
CA ASN A 260 -4.40 -13.12 -8.19
C ASN A 260 -4.03 -14.45 -8.85
N ASP A 261 -2.88 -14.49 -9.54
CA ASP A 261 -2.34 -15.68 -10.20
C ASP A 261 -0.90 -15.93 -9.72
N LEU A 262 -0.60 -17.21 -9.48
CA LEU A 262 0.72 -17.68 -9.07
C LEU A 262 1.53 -18.23 -10.24
N SER A 263 0.90 -18.52 -11.38
CA SER A 263 1.52 -19.21 -12.51
C SER A 263 2.71 -18.45 -13.11
N SER A 264 2.64 -17.12 -13.11
CA SER A 264 3.69 -16.23 -13.61
C SER A 264 4.68 -15.79 -12.52
N LEU A 265 4.43 -16.12 -11.24
CA LEU A 265 5.30 -15.68 -10.17
C LEU A 265 6.56 -16.57 -10.07
N PRO A 266 7.76 -15.97 -10.01
CA PRO A 266 8.98 -16.71 -9.76
C PRO A 266 8.91 -17.43 -8.41
N PRO A 267 9.32 -18.71 -8.33
CA PRO A 267 9.31 -19.49 -7.08
C PRO A 267 10.06 -18.80 -5.94
N GLU A 268 11.05 -17.95 -6.25
CA GLU A 268 11.81 -17.15 -5.29
C GLU A 268 10.93 -16.22 -4.45
N LEU A 269 9.83 -15.67 -5.01
CA LEU A 269 8.87 -14.85 -4.25
C LEU A 269 8.03 -15.67 -3.28
N LEU A 270 7.82 -16.96 -3.59
CA LEU A 270 6.98 -17.87 -2.81
C LEU A 270 7.76 -18.58 -1.69
N ARG A 271 9.08 -18.41 -1.63
CA ARG A 271 9.91 -19.00 -0.56
C ARG A 271 9.71 -18.24 0.76
N LYS A 272 9.40 -18.99 1.81
CA LYS A 272 9.34 -18.49 3.20
C LYS A 272 10.65 -17.78 3.57
N GLY A 273 10.53 -16.60 4.18
CA GLY A 273 11.65 -15.78 4.63
C GLY A 273 11.98 -14.58 3.74
N ARG A 274 11.45 -14.51 2.50
CA ARG A 274 11.55 -13.33 1.63
C ARG A 274 10.52 -12.28 2.03
N PHE A 275 9.25 -12.64 1.90
CA PHE A 275 8.20 -12.03 2.70
C PHE A 275 8.20 -12.69 4.08
N ASP A 276 7.78 -11.94 5.09
CA ASP A 276 7.67 -12.47 6.45
C ASP A 276 6.55 -13.50 6.53
N GLU A 277 5.47 -13.31 5.76
CA GLU A 277 4.37 -14.25 5.64
C GLU A 277 3.69 -14.15 4.26
N ILE A 278 3.17 -15.28 3.77
CA ILE A 278 2.33 -15.34 2.58
C ILE A 278 0.94 -15.77 3.01
N PHE A 279 -0.03 -14.89 2.81
CA PHE A 279 -1.42 -15.13 3.18
C PHE A 279 -2.27 -15.48 1.97
N PHE A 280 -3.11 -16.50 2.13
CA PHE A 280 -4.14 -16.85 1.17
C PHE A 280 -5.49 -16.21 1.53
N VAL A 281 -6.10 -15.54 0.55
CA VAL A 281 -7.39 -14.88 0.65
C VAL A 281 -8.40 -15.64 -0.22
N ASP A 282 -9.24 -16.43 0.43
CA ASP A 282 -10.31 -17.17 -0.25
C ASP A 282 -11.62 -16.37 -0.30
N LEU A 283 -12.61 -16.90 -1.01
CA LEU A 283 -13.99 -16.42 -0.99
C LEU A 283 -14.51 -16.26 0.44
N PRO A 284 -15.33 -15.23 0.70
CA PRO A 284 -15.90 -14.97 2.02
C PRO A 284 -16.82 -16.10 2.49
N THR A 285 -16.70 -16.43 3.77
CA THR A 285 -17.62 -17.33 4.48
C THR A 285 -19.01 -16.72 4.61
N GLN A 286 -20.01 -17.52 5.00
CA GLN A 286 -21.38 -17.05 5.16
C GLN A 286 -21.49 -15.83 6.10
N SER A 287 -20.78 -15.85 7.24
CA SER A 287 -20.77 -14.75 8.20
C SER A 287 -20.08 -13.50 7.65
N GLU A 288 -18.96 -13.66 6.96
CA GLU A 288 -18.24 -12.55 6.30
C GLU A 288 -19.07 -11.93 5.18
N ARG A 289 -19.79 -12.71 4.38
CA ARG A 289 -20.71 -12.17 3.36
C ARG A 289 -21.80 -11.32 3.99
N ALA A 290 -22.33 -11.74 5.14
CA ALA A 290 -23.33 -10.98 5.88
C ALA A 290 -22.75 -9.64 6.37
N GLU A 291 -21.52 -9.64 6.89
CA GLU A 291 -20.80 -8.43 7.32
C GLU A 291 -20.53 -7.48 6.14
N ILE A 292 -20.01 -8.00 5.03
CA ILE A 292 -19.74 -7.25 3.80
C ILE A 292 -21.02 -6.59 3.29
N LEU A 293 -22.13 -7.34 3.19
CA LEU A 293 -23.42 -6.80 2.77
C LEU A 293 -23.90 -5.66 3.69
N ARG A 294 -23.82 -5.85 5.02
CA ARG A 294 -24.19 -4.80 5.99
C ARG A 294 -23.35 -3.54 5.82
N MET A 295 -22.04 -3.68 5.64
CA MET A 295 -21.14 -2.54 5.41
C MET A 295 -21.51 -1.78 4.12
N HIS A 296 -21.71 -2.48 3.01
CA HIS A 296 -22.07 -1.82 1.75
C HIS A 296 -23.45 -1.17 1.79
N LEU A 297 -24.43 -1.78 2.48
CA LEU A 297 -25.75 -1.19 2.70
C LEU A 297 -25.67 0.06 3.58
N ALA A 298 -24.92 0.02 4.69
CA ALA A 298 -24.77 1.16 5.60
C ALA A 298 -24.19 2.40 4.90
N ARG A 299 -23.27 2.20 3.94
CA ARG A 299 -22.68 3.29 3.12
C ARG A 299 -23.70 3.99 2.22
N ARG A 300 -24.89 3.41 1.98
CA ARG A 300 -25.97 3.99 1.16
C ARG A 300 -27.00 4.79 1.97
N LYS A 301 -26.81 4.91 3.29
CA LYS A 301 -27.59 5.79 4.17
C LYS A 301 -29.11 5.61 3.95
N GLU A 302 -29.81 6.71 3.69
CA GLU A 302 -31.27 6.79 3.52
C GLU A 302 -31.81 6.08 2.27
N GLN A 303 -30.96 5.51 1.41
CA GLN A 303 -31.40 4.77 0.22
C GLN A 303 -31.78 3.31 0.51
N VAL A 304 -31.66 2.85 1.75
CA VAL A 304 -31.89 1.45 2.14
C VAL A 304 -33.12 1.36 3.03
N GLY A 305 -34.07 0.51 2.62
CA GLY A 305 -35.24 0.16 3.43
C GLY A 305 -34.96 -1.05 4.31
N GLU A 306 -36.01 -1.79 4.69
CA GLU A 306 -35.83 -3.06 5.39
C GLU A 306 -35.25 -4.12 4.44
N VAL A 307 -34.05 -4.61 4.77
CA VAL A 307 -33.35 -5.63 4.00
C VAL A 307 -33.06 -6.83 4.90
N ASP A 308 -33.55 -8.00 4.49
CA ASP A 308 -33.19 -9.28 5.08
C ASP A 308 -31.86 -9.77 4.49
N VAL A 309 -30.77 -9.44 5.18
CA VAL A 309 -29.41 -9.81 4.79
C VAL A 309 -29.24 -11.33 4.76
N ASP A 310 -29.87 -12.08 5.66
CA ASP A 310 -29.69 -13.53 5.74
C ASP A 310 -30.27 -14.24 4.51
N THR A 311 -31.37 -13.73 3.96
CA THR A 311 -31.88 -14.18 2.67
C THR A 311 -30.88 -13.98 1.55
N ILE A 312 -30.24 -12.81 1.46
CA ILE A 312 -29.25 -12.53 0.40
C ILE A 312 -27.99 -13.38 0.57
N VAL A 313 -27.55 -13.61 1.81
CA VAL A 313 -26.40 -14.46 2.13
C VAL A 313 -26.61 -15.91 1.65
N ARG A 314 -27.83 -16.44 1.73
CA ARG A 314 -28.19 -17.77 1.18
C ARG A 314 -28.16 -17.81 -0.35
N LEU A 315 -28.41 -16.68 -1.02
CA LEU A 315 -28.41 -16.60 -2.49
C LEU A 315 -27.04 -16.30 -3.09
N THR A 316 -26.08 -15.85 -2.28
CA THR A 316 -24.76 -15.36 -2.72
C THR A 316 -23.64 -16.34 -2.39
N ASP A 317 -23.94 -17.63 -2.43
CA ASP A 317 -22.90 -18.63 -2.24
C ASP A 317 -21.82 -18.53 -3.33
N GLU A 318 -20.57 -18.62 -2.90
CA GLU A 318 -19.37 -18.44 -3.74
C GLU A 318 -19.16 -17.03 -4.33
N PHE A 319 -19.90 -16.01 -3.87
CA PHE A 319 -19.66 -14.63 -4.29
C PHE A 319 -18.44 -14.05 -3.55
N SER A 320 -17.61 -13.32 -4.29
CA SER A 320 -16.53 -12.49 -3.75
C SER A 320 -17.08 -11.19 -3.13
N GLY A 321 -16.25 -10.50 -2.34
CA GLY A 321 -16.64 -9.21 -1.75
C GLY A 321 -16.99 -8.15 -2.80
N ALA A 322 -16.23 -8.10 -3.90
CA ALA A 322 -16.52 -7.18 -5.01
C ALA A 322 -17.84 -7.49 -5.72
N GLU A 323 -18.21 -8.77 -5.85
CA GLU A 323 -19.50 -9.17 -6.42
C GLU A 323 -20.67 -8.81 -5.50
N LEU A 324 -20.50 -8.99 -4.18
CA LEU A 324 -21.48 -8.52 -3.20
C LEU A 324 -21.66 -7.00 -3.23
N GLU A 325 -20.57 -6.25 -3.32
CA GLU A 325 -20.62 -4.80 -3.53
C GLU A 325 -21.42 -4.46 -4.79
N GLN A 326 -21.13 -5.16 -5.88
CA GLN A 326 -21.77 -4.90 -7.16
C GLN A 326 -23.26 -5.23 -7.14
N VAL A 327 -23.69 -6.29 -6.44
CA VAL A 327 -25.12 -6.57 -6.20
C VAL A 327 -25.79 -5.40 -5.48
N VAL A 328 -25.17 -4.86 -4.43
CA VAL A 328 -25.72 -3.71 -3.68
C VAL A 328 -25.75 -2.44 -4.55
N VAL A 329 -24.70 -2.19 -5.34
CA VAL A 329 -24.64 -1.04 -6.26
C VAL A 329 -25.73 -1.14 -7.32
N SER A 330 -25.88 -2.28 -7.98
CA SER A 330 -26.91 -2.49 -9.00
C SER A 330 -28.31 -2.36 -8.42
N ALA A 331 -28.56 -2.92 -7.24
CA ALA A 331 -29.85 -2.79 -6.56
C ALA A 331 -30.15 -1.32 -6.20
N ALA A 332 -29.15 -0.57 -5.73
CA ALA A 332 -29.29 0.86 -5.44
C ALA A 332 -29.59 1.70 -6.69
N LEU A 333 -28.94 1.41 -7.83
CA LEU A 333 -29.22 2.08 -9.10
C LEU A 333 -30.64 1.78 -9.60
N SER A 334 -31.07 0.52 -9.52
CA SER A 334 -32.43 0.11 -9.87
C SER A 334 -33.48 0.78 -8.98
N ALA A 335 -33.26 0.84 -7.67
CA ALA A 335 -34.14 1.51 -6.73
C ALA A 335 -34.19 3.03 -6.97
N LEU A 336 -33.04 3.66 -7.24
CA LEU A 336 -32.95 5.08 -7.59
C LEU A 336 -33.75 5.42 -8.85
N GLN A 337 -33.63 4.60 -9.91
CA GLN A 337 -34.40 4.78 -11.14
C GLN A 337 -35.91 4.72 -10.89
N ARG A 338 -36.34 3.83 -9.99
CA ARG A 338 -37.74 3.69 -9.56
C ARG A 338 -38.17 4.72 -8.50
N LYS A 339 -37.25 5.54 -7.99
CA LYS A 339 -37.46 6.47 -6.87
C LYS A 339 -37.99 5.78 -5.60
N THR A 340 -37.48 4.59 -5.30
CA THR A 340 -37.80 3.85 -4.07
C THR A 340 -36.55 3.55 -3.26
N LEU A 341 -36.73 3.06 -2.04
CA LEU A 341 -35.64 2.49 -1.25
C LEU A 341 -35.26 1.10 -1.76
N VAL A 342 -34.00 0.72 -1.54
CA VAL A 342 -33.51 -0.66 -1.77
C VAL A 342 -34.19 -1.59 -0.78
N ASN A 343 -34.74 -2.69 -1.28
CA ASN A 343 -35.31 -3.77 -0.47
C ASN A 343 -34.67 -5.13 -0.77
N THR A 344 -35.05 -6.17 -0.03
CA THR A 344 -34.56 -7.54 -0.22
C THR A 344 -34.78 -8.07 -1.64
N GLN A 345 -35.89 -7.72 -2.29
CA GLN A 345 -36.23 -8.22 -3.62
C GLN A 345 -35.33 -7.62 -4.71
N ASP A 346 -34.91 -6.37 -4.56
CA ASP A 346 -33.97 -5.72 -5.46
C ASP A 346 -32.62 -6.46 -5.46
N LEU A 347 -32.09 -6.72 -4.26
CA LEU A 347 -30.84 -7.48 -4.09
C LEU A 347 -30.97 -8.89 -4.65
N ALA A 348 -32.06 -9.60 -4.33
CA ALA A 348 -32.27 -10.97 -4.81
C ALA A 348 -32.38 -11.04 -6.35
N THR A 349 -32.97 -10.02 -6.99
CA THR A 349 -33.05 -9.93 -8.45
C THR A 349 -31.67 -9.76 -9.06
N GLU A 350 -30.86 -8.86 -8.52
CA GLU A 350 -29.50 -8.62 -9.03
C GLU A 350 -28.57 -9.80 -8.76
N THR A 351 -28.67 -10.48 -7.61
CA THR A 351 -27.93 -11.71 -7.34
C THR A 351 -28.20 -12.79 -8.39
N LYS A 352 -29.46 -12.97 -8.82
CA LYS A 352 -29.82 -13.99 -9.83
C LYS A 352 -29.30 -13.67 -11.23
N ARG A 353 -29.04 -12.39 -11.54
CA ARG A 353 -28.50 -11.95 -12.83
C ARG A 353 -26.98 -12.11 -12.91
N MET A 354 -26.31 -12.22 -11.76
CA MET A 354 -24.86 -12.31 -11.68
C MET A 354 -24.39 -13.76 -11.69
N ILE A 355 -23.39 -14.05 -12.52
CA ILE A 355 -22.65 -15.32 -12.48
C ILE A 355 -21.35 -15.06 -11.72
N PRO A 356 -21.14 -15.66 -10.55
CA PRO A 356 -19.94 -15.42 -9.76
C PRO A 356 -18.68 -15.98 -10.43
N LEU A 357 -17.54 -15.37 -10.14
CA LEU A 357 -16.22 -15.74 -10.66
C LEU A 357 -15.89 -17.20 -10.34
N ALA A 358 -16.26 -17.65 -9.14
CA ALA A 358 -16.13 -19.03 -8.69
C ALA A 358 -16.72 -20.06 -9.65
N ARG A 359 -17.85 -19.71 -10.29
CA ARG A 359 -18.56 -20.59 -11.22
C ARG A 359 -18.12 -20.41 -12.66
N SER A 360 -17.66 -19.21 -13.03
CA SER A 360 -17.15 -18.96 -14.39
C SER A 360 -15.73 -19.50 -14.60
N ARG A 361 -14.91 -19.58 -13.54
CA ARG A 361 -13.52 -20.07 -13.60
C ARG A 361 -13.19 -21.06 -12.45
N PRO A 362 -13.90 -22.20 -12.36
CA PRO A 362 -13.73 -23.14 -11.25
C PRO A 362 -12.33 -23.77 -11.18
N ASP A 363 -11.72 -24.06 -12.35
CA ASP A 363 -10.41 -24.71 -12.43
C ASP A 363 -9.28 -23.82 -11.89
N GLU A 364 -9.31 -22.53 -12.22
CA GLU A 364 -8.30 -21.56 -11.75
C GLU A 364 -8.34 -21.42 -10.23
N ILE A 365 -9.55 -21.30 -9.67
CA ILE A 365 -9.73 -21.14 -8.21
C ILE A 365 -9.35 -22.43 -7.47
N SER A 366 -9.70 -23.59 -8.03
CA SER A 366 -9.34 -24.89 -7.44
C SER A 366 -7.82 -25.08 -7.40
N ARG A 367 -7.12 -24.74 -8.49
CA ARG A 367 -5.64 -24.77 -8.53
C ARG A 367 -5.02 -23.80 -7.53
N LEU A 368 -5.54 -22.59 -7.43
CA LEU A 368 -5.04 -21.59 -6.49
C LEU A 368 -5.20 -22.08 -5.03
N ARG A 369 -6.35 -22.66 -4.69
CA ARG A 369 -6.61 -23.28 -3.37
C ARG A 369 -5.69 -24.46 -3.09
N GLU A 370 -5.46 -25.33 -4.07
CA GLU A 370 -4.56 -26.47 -3.92
C GLU A 370 -3.14 -26.02 -3.56
N ILE A 371 -2.59 -25.04 -4.28
CA ILE A 371 -1.27 -24.47 -3.99
C ILE A 371 -1.26 -23.83 -2.60
N ALA A 372 -2.28 -23.01 -2.31
CA ALA A 372 -2.38 -22.28 -1.06
C ALA A 372 -2.44 -23.20 0.16
N SER A 373 -3.25 -24.26 0.12
CA SER A 373 -3.40 -25.22 1.22
C SER A 373 -2.09 -25.89 1.64
N ARG A 374 -1.13 -25.98 0.72
CA ARG A 374 0.17 -26.62 0.96
C ARG A 374 1.23 -25.63 1.48
N GLN A 375 1.10 -24.35 1.16
CA GLN A 375 2.22 -23.41 1.28
C GLN A 375 1.91 -22.14 2.09
N PHE A 376 0.65 -21.68 2.13
CA PHE A 376 0.28 -20.34 2.60
C PHE A 376 -0.65 -20.39 3.82
N VAL A 377 -0.65 -19.30 4.58
CA VAL A 377 -1.49 -19.15 5.78
C VAL A 377 -2.83 -18.53 5.39
N SER A 378 -3.95 -19.08 5.84
CA SER A 378 -5.26 -18.44 5.64
C SER A 378 -5.33 -17.11 6.38
N VAL A 379 -5.89 -16.05 5.75
CA VAL A 379 -6.11 -14.75 6.42
C VAL A 379 -7.03 -14.81 7.64
N ARG A 380 -7.85 -15.86 7.77
CA ARG A 380 -8.76 -16.08 8.90
C ARG A 380 -8.10 -16.74 10.11
N GLY A 381 -6.98 -17.43 9.91
CA GLY A 381 -6.41 -18.36 10.88
C GLY A 381 -6.78 -19.82 10.60
N THR A 382 -6.15 -20.76 11.30
CA THR A 382 -6.39 -22.21 11.15
C THR A 382 -7.82 -22.57 11.58
N LYS A 383 -8.58 -23.41 10.85
CA LYS A 383 -8.17 -24.55 10.02
C LYS A 383 -8.71 -24.47 8.59
N ALA A 384 -7.87 -24.90 7.65
CA ALA A 384 -8.30 -25.41 6.34
C ALA A 384 -9.06 -26.74 6.51
#